data_AF-A0A0L7R5C9-F1
#
_entry.id   AF-A0A0L7R5C9-F1
#
_cell.length_a   1.000
_cell.length_b   1.000
_cell.length_c   1.000
_cell.angle_alpha   90.00
_cell.angle_beta   90.00
_cell.angle_gamma   90.00
#
_symmetry.space_group_name_H-M   'P 1'
#
loop_
_entity.id
_entity.type
_entity.pdbx_description
1 polymer ?
#
loop_
_entity_poly.entity_id
_entity_poly.type
_entity_poly.pdbx_seq_one_letter_code
_entity_poly.pdbx_strand_id
1 'polypeptide(L)'
;MEDFVPTRVSRLKEDAGKEFVSVKYERRQKKKADVDESKKGNEARSSKFVMKADEGNENMDEKKRQELEMKRIRYEVMKFGMSGLKSVEADQAQLALALSLGAKPPKREYINYKVLKDEKMKSKEAEKNKVVLKSGLERSLTKHKTKKPRKKASDGILEVYGKVSKKSSSGKNRK
;
A
#
# COMPACT_ATOMS: atom_id res chain seq x y z
N MET A 1 48.78 62.49 21.66
CA MET A 1 48.70 61.03 21.87
C MET A 1 48.04 60.46 20.62
N GLU A 2 48.81 60.21 19.56
CA GLU A 2 48.25 59.90 18.23
C GLU A 2 48.81 58.62 17.57
N ASP A 3 49.70 57.87 18.23
CA ASP A 3 50.36 56.71 17.62
C ASP A 3 49.82 55.36 18.12
N PHE A 4 48.50 55.21 18.25
CA PHE A 4 47.91 53.90 18.55
C PHE A 4 47.66 53.12 17.26
N VAL A 5 48.48 52.09 16.99
CA VAL A 5 48.32 51.21 15.83
C VAL A 5 47.23 50.17 16.12
N PRO A 6 46.05 50.25 15.46
CA PRO A 6 44.93 49.37 15.79
C PRO A 6 45.22 47.93 15.37
N THR A 7 45.07 47.02 16.34
CA THR A 7 45.22 45.58 16.13
C THR A 7 44.00 44.98 15.42
N ARG A 8 44.15 43.81 14.77
CA ARG A 8 43.05 43.14 14.05
C ARG A 8 41.79 42.96 14.91
N VAL A 9 41.94 42.68 16.21
CA VAL A 9 40.81 42.51 17.14
C VAL A 9 40.09 43.82 17.42
N SER A 10 40.81 44.95 17.45
CA SER A 10 40.18 46.27 17.62
C SER A 10 39.30 46.66 16.43
N ARG A 11 39.71 46.30 15.21
CA ARG A 11 38.92 46.55 13.98
C ARG A 11 37.63 45.72 13.92
N LEU A 12 37.70 44.44 14.31
CA LEU A 12 36.52 43.56 14.37
C LEU A 12 35.40 44.11 15.27
N LYS A 13 35.72 44.87 16.33
CA LYS A 13 34.72 45.50 17.20
C LYS A 13 34.05 46.71 16.57
N GLU A 14 34.78 47.48 15.78
CA GLU A 14 34.23 48.62 15.02
C GLU A 14 33.38 48.15 13.83
N ASP A 15 33.78 47.05 13.19
CA ASP A 15 33.08 46.46 12.05
C ASP A 15 31.80 45.71 12.48
N ALA A 16 31.76 45.17 13.70
CA ALA A 16 30.58 44.52 14.26
C ALA A 16 29.33 45.43 14.32
N GLY A 17 29.51 46.74 14.47
CA GLY A 17 28.41 47.71 14.42
C GLY A 17 27.96 48.05 12.99
N LYS A 18 28.83 47.87 12.00
CA LYS A 18 28.58 48.20 10.58
C LYS A 18 27.99 47.02 9.81
N GLU A 19 28.35 45.79 10.18
CA GLU A 19 27.88 44.56 9.52
C GLU A 19 26.59 43.99 10.13
N PHE A 20 25.98 44.69 11.09
CA PHE A 20 24.71 44.26 11.67
C PHE A 20 23.55 44.45 10.68
N VAL A 21 23.17 43.37 10.00
CA VAL A 21 22.00 43.34 9.11
C VAL A 21 20.86 42.61 9.81
N SER A 22 19.91 43.37 10.35
CA SER A 22 18.69 42.80 10.94
C SER A 22 17.72 42.35 9.85
N VAL A 23 17.71 41.06 9.51
CA VAL A 23 16.72 40.48 8.60
C VAL A 23 15.49 40.04 9.40
N LYS A 24 14.38 40.76 9.25
CA LYS A 24 13.10 40.39 9.85
C LYS A 24 12.36 39.45 8.89
N TYR A 25 12.25 38.17 9.24
CA TYR A 25 11.58 37.19 8.41
C TYR A 25 10.13 37.02 8.86
N GLU A 26 9.18 37.35 7.99
CA GLU A 26 7.79 36.97 8.21
C GLU A 26 7.60 35.51 7.81
N ARG A 27 7.22 34.69 8.80
CA ARG A 27 6.91 33.28 8.54
C ARG A 27 5.75 33.23 7.57
N ARG A 28 5.98 32.67 6.37
CA ARG A 28 4.88 32.33 5.46
C ARG A 28 3.92 31.41 6.20
N GLN A 29 2.75 31.92 6.52
CA GLN A 29 1.67 31.09 7.03
C GLN A 29 1.37 30.08 5.93
N LYS A 30 1.52 28.79 6.25
CA LYS A 30 1.03 27.75 5.36
C LYS A 30 -0.43 28.10 5.12
N LYS A 31 -0.85 28.20 3.85
CA LYS A 31 -2.28 28.15 3.55
C LYS A 31 -2.78 26.93 4.31
N LYS A 32 -3.64 27.14 5.31
CA LYS A 32 -4.46 26.06 5.80
C LYS A 32 -5.13 25.57 4.51
N ALA A 33 -4.80 24.37 4.06
CA ALA A 33 -5.71 23.67 3.17
C ALA A 33 -7.05 23.80 3.88
N ASP A 34 -8.06 24.37 3.21
CA ASP A 34 -9.36 24.63 3.81
C ASP A 34 -9.77 23.38 4.58
N VAL A 35 -9.59 23.46 5.90
CA VAL A 35 -10.20 22.51 6.82
C VAL A 35 -11.61 23.05 6.82
N ASP A 36 -12.42 22.47 5.94
CA ASP A 36 -13.87 22.57 5.96
C ASP A 36 -14.31 22.23 7.39
N GLU A 37 -14.36 23.23 8.26
CA GLU A 37 -15.21 23.21 9.44
C GLU A 37 -16.65 23.42 8.97
N SER A 38 -17.16 22.44 8.23
CA SER A 38 -18.57 22.31 7.90
C SER A 38 -19.06 20.96 8.42
N LYS A 39 -19.06 20.81 9.75
CA LYS A 39 -20.06 19.95 10.40
C LYS A 39 -21.40 20.66 10.34
N LYS A 40 -22.04 20.59 9.16
CA LYS A 40 -23.49 20.69 8.91
C LYS A 40 -23.68 20.69 7.39
N GLY A 41 -24.28 19.60 6.88
CA GLY A 41 -24.67 19.50 5.48
C GLY A 41 -24.02 18.35 4.71
N ASN A 42 -24.28 17.10 5.11
CA ASN A 42 -24.03 15.91 4.28
C ASN A 42 -25.00 15.80 3.08
N GLU A 43 -25.46 16.94 2.54
CA GLU A 43 -26.35 17.01 1.38
C GLU A 43 -25.68 17.66 0.16
N ALA A 44 -24.63 18.49 0.37
CA ALA A 44 -24.06 19.31 -0.72
C ALA A 44 -22.98 18.62 -1.57
N ARG A 45 -22.59 17.37 -1.27
CA ARG A 45 -21.63 16.59 -2.09
C ARG A 45 -22.25 15.42 -2.86
N SER A 46 -23.58 15.29 -2.89
CA SER A 46 -24.26 14.35 -3.79
C SER A 46 -24.36 14.87 -5.23
N SER A 47 -24.21 16.18 -5.45
CA SER A 47 -24.48 16.84 -6.74
C SER A 47 -23.38 16.68 -7.79
N LYS A 48 -22.17 16.24 -7.43
CA LYS A 48 -21.07 16.00 -8.39
C LYS A 48 -21.04 14.60 -8.99
N PHE A 49 -21.79 13.67 -8.41
CA PHE A 49 -22.04 12.33 -8.93
C PHE A 49 -23.55 12.15 -9.17
N VAL A 50 -24.21 13.14 -9.76
CA VAL A 50 -25.34 12.80 -10.61
C VAL A 50 -24.68 12.11 -11.80
N MET A 51 -24.57 10.77 -11.74
CA MET A 51 -24.38 9.99 -12.94
C MET A 51 -25.50 10.48 -13.86
N LYS A 52 -25.15 11.24 -14.91
CA LYS A 52 -26.04 11.31 -16.05
C LYS A 52 -26.26 9.84 -16.38
N ALA A 53 -27.48 9.36 -16.12
CA ALA A 53 -27.90 8.10 -16.71
C ALA A 53 -27.54 8.28 -18.17
N ASP A 54 -26.63 7.45 -18.67
CA ASP A 54 -26.35 7.43 -20.08
C ASP A 54 -27.66 6.97 -20.71
N GLU A 55 -28.51 7.92 -21.06
CA GLU A 55 -29.79 7.72 -21.75
C GLU A 55 -29.55 7.07 -23.13
N GLY A 56 -28.29 6.94 -23.56
CA GLY A 56 -27.87 6.39 -24.85
C GLY A 56 -27.97 4.87 -25.03
N ASN A 57 -28.73 4.15 -24.20
CA ASN A 57 -28.87 2.69 -24.36
C ASN A 57 -30.34 2.24 -24.32
N GLU A 58 -31.13 2.83 -25.20
CA GLU A 58 -32.53 2.46 -25.46
C GLU A 58 -32.67 0.97 -25.84
N ASN A 59 -31.60 0.32 -26.32
CA ASN A 59 -31.52 -1.11 -26.69
C ASN A 59 -30.90 -2.03 -25.61
N MET A 60 -30.93 -1.66 -24.34
CA MET A 60 -30.50 -2.58 -23.26
C MET A 60 -31.64 -3.49 -22.82
N ASP A 61 -31.40 -4.80 -22.91
CA ASP A 61 -32.30 -5.85 -22.40
C ASP A 61 -32.82 -5.51 -20.99
N GLU A 62 -34.11 -5.70 -20.73
CA GLU A 62 -34.75 -5.42 -19.43
C GLU A 62 -34.01 -6.09 -18.27
N LYS A 63 -33.47 -7.30 -18.48
CA LYS A 63 -32.64 -8.03 -17.52
C LYS A 63 -31.37 -7.26 -17.14
N LYS A 64 -30.69 -6.65 -18.10
CA LYS A 64 -29.47 -5.85 -17.84
C LYS A 64 -29.80 -4.59 -17.05
N ARG A 65 -30.96 -3.96 -17.33
CA ARG A 65 -31.44 -2.79 -16.56
C ARG A 65 -31.71 -3.17 -15.10
N GLN A 66 -32.42 -4.28 -14.88
CA GLN A 66 -32.65 -4.81 -13.53
C GLN A 66 -31.34 -5.15 -12.83
N GLU A 67 -30.37 -5.76 -13.50
CA GLU A 67 -29.06 -6.04 -12.90
C GLU A 67 -28.29 -4.77 -12.49
N LEU A 68 -28.35 -3.71 -13.30
CA LEU A 68 -27.73 -2.42 -12.98
C LEU A 68 -28.41 -1.75 -11.79
N GLU A 69 -29.74 -1.78 -11.75
CA GLU A 69 -30.52 -1.30 -10.62
C GLU A 69 -30.21 -2.07 -9.35
N MET A 70 -30.18 -3.41 -9.41
CA MET A 70 -29.80 -4.25 -8.28
C MET A 70 -28.35 -4.04 -7.83
N LYS A 71 -27.42 -3.69 -8.72
CA LYS A 71 -26.05 -3.30 -8.35
C LYS A 71 -26.04 -1.96 -7.60
N ARG A 72 -26.81 -0.99 -8.08
CA ARG A 72 -26.97 0.31 -7.42
C ARG A 72 -27.58 0.17 -6.03
N ILE A 73 -28.69 -0.56 -5.91
CA ILE A 73 -29.36 -0.83 -4.63
C ILE A 73 -28.40 -1.51 -3.65
N ARG A 74 -27.65 -2.54 -4.09
CA ARG A 74 -26.65 -3.19 -3.24
C ARG A 74 -25.61 -2.20 -2.70
N TYR A 75 -25.10 -1.31 -3.54
CA TYR A 75 -24.18 -0.27 -3.11
C TYR A 75 -24.81 0.68 -2.09
N GLU A 76 -26.05 1.12 -2.31
CA GLU A 76 -26.77 2.02 -1.41
C GLU A 76 -27.02 1.36 -0.04
N VAL A 77 -27.40 0.08 -0.03
CA VAL A 77 -27.56 -0.71 1.19
C VAL A 77 -26.24 -0.81 1.96
N MET A 78 -25.13 -1.12 1.27
CA MET A 78 -23.81 -1.17 1.90
C MET A 78 -23.42 0.18 2.50
N LYS A 79 -23.57 1.26 1.73
CA LYS A 79 -23.28 2.63 2.17
C LYS A 79 -24.12 3.02 3.39
N PHE A 80 -25.41 2.68 3.38
CA PHE A 80 -26.31 2.93 4.51
C PHE A 80 -25.88 2.15 5.75
N GLY A 81 -25.57 0.86 5.62
CA GLY A 81 -25.10 0.03 6.74
C GLY A 81 -23.81 0.56 7.38
N MET A 82 -22.93 1.16 6.58
CA MET A 82 -21.68 1.77 7.08
C MET A 82 -21.91 3.08 7.83
N SER A 83 -23.01 3.79 7.58
CA SER A 83 -23.31 5.08 8.21
C SER A 83 -23.55 4.97 9.72
N GLY A 84 -23.84 3.77 10.24
CA GLY A 84 -24.02 3.52 11.68
C GLY A 84 -22.74 3.16 12.44
N LEU A 85 -21.62 2.96 11.75
CA LEU A 85 -20.35 2.54 12.37
C LEU A 85 -19.58 3.74 12.94
N LYS A 86 -18.80 3.52 14.01
CA LYS A 86 -17.99 4.57 14.66
C LYS A 86 -16.54 4.55 14.17
N SER A 87 -16.03 5.72 13.78
CA SER A 87 -14.60 6.03 13.51
C SER A 87 -13.82 4.91 12.80
N VAL A 88 -12.97 4.19 13.52
CA VAL A 88 -12.05 3.17 12.99
C VAL A 88 -12.77 2.07 12.21
N GLU A 89 -13.92 1.60 12.69
CA GLU A 89 -14.70 0.56 12.01
C GLU A 89 -15.35 1.10 10.73
N ALA A 90 -15.79 2.37 10.75
CA ALA A 90 -16.34 3.03 9.58
C ALA A 90 -15.27 3.20 8.50
N ASP A 91 -14.06 3.60 8.88
CA ASP A 91 -12.93 3.78 7.96
C ASP A 91 -12.53 2.45 7.32
N GLN A 92 -12.45 1.37 8.11
CA GLN A 92 -12.16 0.03 7.60
C GLN A 92 -13.24 -0.47 6.63
N ALA A 93 -14.52 -0.26 6.96
CA ALA A 93 -15.63 -0.62 6.09
C ALA A 93 -15.63 0.19 4.78
N GLN A 94 -15.26 1.47 4.84
CA GLN A 94 -15.11 2.34 3.66
C GLN A 94 -13.97 1.89 2.77
N LEU A 95 -12.82 1.58 3.35
CA LEU A 95 -11.69 1.02 2.61
C LEU A 95 -12.07 -0.32 1.97
N ALA A 96 -12.75 -1.21 2.68
CA ALA A 96 -13.20 -2.48 2.13
C ALA A 96 -14.18 -2.32 0.96
N LEU A 97 -15.16 -1.41 1.09
CA LEU A 97 -16.09 -1.08 0.01
C LEU A 97 -15.35 -0.52 -1.21
N ALA A 98 -14.44 0.43 -0.99
CA ALA A 98 -13.65 1.04 -2.06
C ALA A 98 -12.81 -0.02 -2.81
N LEU A 99 -12.15 -0.93 -2.07
CA LEU A 99 -11.41 -2.05 -2.64
C LEU A 99 -12.30 -2.98 -3.46
N SER A 100 -13.51 -3.30 -2.98
CA SER A 100 -14.48 -4.11 -3.73
C SER A 100 -14.93 -3.45 -5.03
N LEU A 101 -14.97 -2.11 -5.07
CA LEU A 101 -15.27 -1.33 -6.27
C LEU A 101 -14.05 -1.18 -7.21
N GLY A 102 -12.92 -1.78 -6.87
CA GLY A 102 -11.71 -1.75 -7.67
C GLY A 102 -10.76 -0.61 -7.35
N ALA A 103 -10.94 0.09 -6.22
CA ALA A 103 -9.96 1.06 -5.76
C ALA A 103 -8.61 0.39 -5.47
N LYS A 104 -7.52 1.12 -5.71
CA LYS A 104 -6.18 0.63 -5.39
C LYS A 104 -5.99 0.58 -3.86
N PRO A 105 -5.47 -0.52 -3.29
CA PRO A 105 -5.21 -0.61 -1.86
C PRO A 105 -4.22 0.45 -1.38
N PRO A 106 -4.37 0.90 -0.12
CA PRO A 106 -3.44 1.85 0.47
C PRO A 106 -2.03 1.28 0.47
N LYS A 107 -1.05 2.15 0.24
CA LYS A 107 0.36 1.76 0.25
C LYS A 107 0.76 1.38 1.67
N ARG A 108 1.48 0.27 1.81
CA ARG A 108 2.05 -0.14 3.10
C ARG A 108 3.07 0.89 3.58
N GLU A 109 3.15 1.07 4.89
CA GLU A 109 4.15 1.91 5.53
C GLU A 109 5.56 1.41 5.21
N TYR A 110 6.52 2.32 5.21
CA TYR A 110 7.92 1.97 5.03
C TYR A 110 8.46 1.39 6.33
N ILE A 111 8.87 0.12 6.29
CA ILE A 111 9.38 -0.63 7.44
C ILE A 111 10.79 -1.10 7.11
N ASN A 112 11.69 -1.10 8.11
CA ASN A 112 13.04 -1.64 7.95
C ASN A 112 13.00 -3.12 7.55
N TYR A 113 13.83 -3.50 6.59
CA TYR A 113 13.90 -4.88 6.07
C TYR A 113 14.10 -5.94 7.14
N LYS A 114 14.91 -5.67 8.17
CA LYS A 114 15.14 -6.64 9.26
C LYS A 114 13.83 -6.97 10.00
N VAL A 115 13.09 -5.93 10.37
CA VAL A 115 11.78 -6.06 11.05
C VAL A 115 10.78 -6.80 10.15
N LEU A 116 10.68 -6.41 8.88
CA LEU A 116 9.78 -7.05 7.92
C LEU A 116 10.11 -8.53 7.67
N LYS A 117 11.39 -8.91 7.73
CA LYS A 117 11.82 -10.30 7.62
C LYS A 117 11.37 -11.11 8.85
N ASP A 118 11.57 -10.55 10.04
CA ASP A 118 11.21 -11.22 11.30
C ASP A 118 9.69 -11.40 11.42
N GLU A 119 8.90 -10.39 11.06
CA GLU A 119 7.43 -10.48 11.00
C GLU A 119 6.96 -11.59 10.05
N LYS A 120 7.56 -11.68 8.85
CA LYS A 120 7.25 -12.74 7.87
C LYS A 120 7.61 -14.13 8.36
N MET A 121 8.67 -14.28 9.15
CA MET A 121 9.04 -15.57 9.73
C MET A 121 8.04 -15.99 10.81
N LYS A 122 7.72 -15.07 11.73
CA LYS A 122 6.71 -15.30 12.78
C LYS A 122 5.33 -15.63 12.20
N SER A 123 4.90 -14.92 11.15
CA SER A 123 3.60 -15.18 10.51
C SER A 123 3.54 -16.58 9.89
N LYS A 124 4.61 -17.01 9.21
CA LYS A 124 4.71 -18.36 8.64
C LYS A 124 4.70 -19.45 9.70
N GLU A 125 5.37 -19.23 10.83
CA GLU A 125 5.36 -20.16 11.95
C GLU A 125 3.97 -20.26 12.59
N ALA A 126 3.29 -19.13 12.80
CA ALA A 126 1.92 -19.10 13.30
C ALA A 126 0.93 -19.81 12.35
N GLU A 127 1.07 -19.62 11.03
CA GLU A 127 0.28 -20.35 10.03
C GLU A 127 0.53 -21.85 10.06
N LYS A 128 1.80 -22.28 10.16
CA LYS A 128 2.15 -23.70 10.31
C LYS A 128 1.53 -24.28 11.58
N ASN A 129 1.64 -23.59 12.71
CA ASN A 129 1.04 -24.04 13.97
C ASN A 129 -0.48 -24.14 13.87
N LYS A 130 -1.16 -23.17 13.24
CA LYS A 130 -2.61 -23.27 12.97
C LYS A 130 -2.95 -24.50 12.12
N VAL A 131 -2.19 -24.80 11.06
CA VAL A 131 -2.38 -26.01 10.24
C VAL A 131 -2.11 -27.30 11.04
N VAL A 132 -1.15 -27.27 11.95
CA VAL A 132 -0.84 -28.39 12.86
C VAL A 132 -1.97 -28.63 13.88
N LEU A 133 -2.71 -27.58 14.27
CA LEU A 133 -3.82 -27.66 15.21
C LEU A 133 -5.19 -27.98 14.56
N LYS A 134 -5.31 -27.88 13.23
CA LYS A 134 -6.54 -28.32 12.53
C LYS A 134 -6.76 -29.82 12.76
N SER A 135 -7.95 -30.16 13.26
CA SER A 135 -8.34 -31.54 13.57
C SER A 135 -8.28 -32.42 12.31
N GLY A 136 -8.17 -33.74 12.50
CA GLY A 136 -8.09 -34.70 11.38
C GLY A 136 -9.24 -34.58 10.37
N LEU A 137 -10.42 -34.15 10.83
CA LEU A 137 -11.61 -33.92 10.00
C LEU A 137 -11.52 -32.64 9.16
N GLU A 138 -10.99 -31.54 9.70
CA GLU A 138 -10.77 -30.32 8.90
C GLU A 138 -9.69 -30.51 7.83
N ARG A 139 -8.70 -31.37 8.12
CA ARG A 139 -7.64 -31.74 7.18
C ARG A 139 -8.12 -32.61 6.03
N SER A 140 -9.16 -33.42 6.22
CA SER A 140 -9.71 -34.25 5.15
C SER A 140 -10.61 -33.43 4.22
N LEU A 141 -11.42 -32.52 4.76
CA LEU A 141 -12.32 -31.64 3.99
C LEU A 141 -11.58 -30.59 3.13
N THR A 142 -10.35 -30.23 3.50
CA THR A 142 -9.53 -29.24 2.78
C THR A 142 -8.64 -29.85 1.70
N LYS A 143 -8.54 -31.18 1.61
CA LYS A 143 -7.79 -31.89 0.56
C LYS A 143 -8.64 -32.11 -0.69
N HIS A 144 -9.05 -31.02 -1.34
CA HIS A 144 -9.57 -31.12 -2.71
C HIS A 144 -8.68 -30.31 -3.65
N LYS A 145 -8.14 -31.02 -4.65
CA LYS A 145 -7.20 -30.60 -5.71
C LYS A 145 -5.72 -30.64 -5.32
N THR A 146 -5.17 -31.85 -5.28
CA THR A 146 -3.78 -32.03 -5.71
C THR A 146 -3.68 -31.54 -7.15
N LYS A 147 -3.12 -30.35 -7.36
CA LYS A 147 -2.70 -29.95 -8.70
C LYS A 147 -1.72 -31.02 -9.16
N LYS A 148 -2.03 -31.71 -10.27
CA LYS A 148 -1.06 -32.59 -10.95
C LYS A 148 0.26 -31.81 -11.01
N PRO A 149 1.41 -32.37 -10.61
CA PRO A 149 2.67 -31.69 -10.78
C PRO A 149 2.79 -31.36 -12.26
N ARG A 150 2.80 -30.06 -12.60
CA ARG A 150 3.25 -29.65 -13.92
C ARG A 150 4.64 -30.26 -14.05
N LYS A 151 4.83 -31.16 -15.02
CA LYS A 151 6.17 -31.61 -15.39
C LYS A 151 6.98 -30.33 -15.54
N LYS A 152 8.01 -30.15 -14.71
CA LYS A 152 8.94 -29.05 -14.91
C LYS A 152 9.42 -29.22 -16.34
N ALA A 153 9.09 -28.27 -17.21
CA ALA A 153 9.77 -28.17 -18.49
C ALA A 153 11.25 -28.15 -18.12
N SER A 154 11.97 -29.16 -18.61
CA SER A 154 13.39 -29.34 -18.43
C SER A 154 14.06 -27.99 -18.68
N ASP A 155 14.64 -27.44 -17.63
CA ASP A 155 15.29 -26.15 -17.67
C ASP A 155 16.56 -26.30 -18.51
N GLY A 156 16.53 -25.74 -19.72
CA GLY A 156 17.73 -25.41 -20.51
C GLY A 156 17.93 -26.13 -21.84
N ILE A 157 18.55 -25.40 -22.77
CA ILE A 157 19.14 -25.80 -24.08
C ILE A 157 19.91 -27.14 -24.05
N LEU A 158 20.29 -27.62 -22.86
CA LEU A 158 21.02 -28.87 -22.64
C LEU A 158 20.23 -30.13 -23.03
N GLU A 159 18.90 -30.07 -23.17
CA GLU A 159 18.10 -31.19 -23.68
C GLU A 159 18.34 -31.44 -25.19
N VAL A 160 18.66 -30.39 -25.96
CA VAL A 160 18.99 -30.50 -27.40
C VAL A 160 20.31 -31.23 -27.63
N TYR A 161 21.26 -31.10 -26.69
CA TYR A 161 22.62 -31.62 -26.85
C TYR A 161 22.89 -32.91 -26.06
N GLY A 162 21.87 -33.51 -25.45
CA GLY A 162 21.97 -34.80 -24.76
C GLY A 162 22.70 -34.76 -23.42
N LYS A 163 22.35 -35.68 -22.52
CA LYS A 163 22.97 -35.81 -21.19
C LYS A 163 24.39 -36.34 -21.32
N VAL A 164 25.39 -35.52 -21.02
CA VAL A 164 26.78 -35.97 -20.86
C VAL A 164 26.91 -36.69 -19.52
N SER A 165 27.12 -38.01 -19.53
CA SER A 165 27.46 -38.76 -18.33
C SER A 165 28.92 -38.48 -17.97
N LYS A 166 29.16 -37.86 -16.81
CA LYS A 166 30.52 -37.81 -16.25
C LYS A 166 30.89 -39.24 -15.82
N LYS A 167 31.69 -39.94 -16.63
CA LYS A 167 32.45 -41.10 -16.15
C LYS A 167 33.39 -40.57 -15.07
N SER A 168 33.16 -40.95 -13.81
CA SER A 168 34.11 -40.72 -12.74
C SER A 168 35.41 -41.42 -13.12
N SER A 169 36.43 -40.65 -13.51
CA SER A 169 37.81 -41.15 -13.49
C SER A 169 38.15 -41.38 -12.02
N SER A 170 38.00 -42.63 -11.58
CA SER A 170 38.55 -43.11 -10.32
C SER A 170 40.06 -42.81 -10.34
N GLY A 171 40.46 -41.75 -9.64
CA GLY A 171 41.86 -41.43 -9.40
C GLY A 171 42.51 -42.60 -8.68
N LYS A 172 43.17 -43.46 -9.43
CA LYS A 172 44.18 -44.38 -8.91
C LYS A 172 45.41 -43.56 -8.55
N ASN A 173 46.05 -43.99 -7.45
CA ASN A 173 47.40 -43.69 -7.00
C ASN A 173 47.54 -42.55 -5.98
N ARG A 174 47.41 -42.94 -4.71
CA ARG A 174 48.33 -42.48 -3.66
C ARG A 174 49.15 -43.70 -3.20
N LYS A 175 50.45 -43.68 -3.49
CA LYS A 175 51.51 -44.32 -2.72
C LYS A 175 52.63 -43.31 -2.64
#